data_AF-A0A976LIZ2-F1
#
_entry.id   AF-A0A976LIZ2-F1
#
_cell.length_a   1.000
_cell.length_b   1.000
_cell.length_c   1.000
_cell.angle_alpha   90.00
_cell.angle_beta   90.00
_cell.angle_gamma   90.00
#
_symmetry.space_group_name_H-M   'P 1'
#
loop_
_entity.id
_entity.type
_entity.pdbx_description
1 polymer ?
#
loop_
_entity_poly.entity_id
_entity_poly.type
_entity_poly.pdbx_seq_one_letter_code
_entity_poly.pdbx_strand_id
1 'polypeptide(L)'
;MRMSFFAGLAAAATVPMAISSMAPHLSGLPTVVQSEAMWTRLTDVVNGKKDSTVDSLRSSHDKSSAIDATLRIPVVAMEEAFRYEITPAGILGRWPRVTTGLVKQSLRGYRVPLVSGTRIDDLSGSITYWFNSQGRCSKIEFIGRTGDARRLVELLESRFGLEQVTPIEPGTYLYQLTWSNQALSWALIRPSEIIRESEPFDRFAIELSLSALSVN
;
A
#
# COMPACT_ATOMS: atom_id res chain seq x y z
N MET A 1 -3.65 -37.23 54.10
CA MET A 1 -3.01 -37.92 52.96
C MET A 1 -1.98 -36.95 52.38
N ARG A 2 -0.70 -37.13 52.74
CA ARG A 2 0.42 -36.26 52.36
C ARG A 2 1.07 -36.87 51.12
N MET A 3 1.17 -36.12 50.02
CA MET A 3 1.96 -36.52 48.85
C MET A 3 3.17 -35.59 48.73
N SER A 4 4.33 -36.17 49.02
CA SER A 4 5.65 -35.61 48.77
C SER A 4 5.93 -35.64 47.27
N PHE A 5 6.30 -34.50 46.68
CA PHE A 5 6.90 -34.46 45.35
C PHE A 5 8.42 -34.30 45.48
N PHE A 6 9.13 -35.25 44.88
CA PHE A 6 10.58 -35.33 44.80
C PHE A 6 11.13 -34.31 43.80
N ALA A 7 12.23 -33.68 44.19
CA ALA A 7 13.11 -32.90 43.32
C ALA A 7 13.87 -33.84 42.36
N GLY A 8 14.12 -33.38 41.13
CA GLY A 8 14.84 -34.18 40.13
C GLY A 8 15.40 -33.35 38.97
N LEU A 9 16.64 -32.90 39.20
CA LEU A 9 17.75 -32.82 38.25
C LEU A 9 17.67 -31.88 37.03
N ALA A 10 18.44 -30.80 37.12
CA ALA A 10 18.90 -29.98 36.01
C ALA A 10 19.97 -30.71 35.18
N ALA A 11 19.84 -30.67 33.85
CA ALA A 11 20.88 -31.05 32.90
C ALA A 11 21.28 -29.80 32.10
N ALA A 12 22.40 -29.20 32.47
CA ALA A 12 23.04 -28.13 31.72
C ALA A 12 23.92 -28.76 30.63
N ALA A 13 23.54 -28.61 29.36
CA ALA A 13 24.35 -29.00 28.22
C ALA A 13 25.13 -27.78 27.70
N THR A 14 26.44 -27.87 27.86
CA THR A 14 27.52 -27.03 27.37
C THR A 14 27.54 -26.89 25.85
N VAL A 15 27.70 -25.65 25.34
CA VAL A 15 28.15 -25.36 23.98
C VAL A 15 29.49 -24.60 24.09
N PRO A 16 30.61 -25.10 23.53
CA PRO A 16 31.85 -24.37 23.56
C PRO A 16 31.86 -23.24 22.51
N MET A 17 31.92 -22.00 22.99
CA MET A 17 32.33 -20.84 22.19
C MET A 17 33.83 -20.93 21.93
N ALA A 18 34.23 -21.11 20.67
CA ALA A 18 35.59 -20.88 20.23
C ALA A 18 35.79 -19.37 19.97
N ILE A 19 36.41 -18.69 20.94
CA ILE A 19 36.93 -17.33 20.77
C ILE A 19 38.41 -17.49 20.38
N SER A 20 38.72 -17.27 19.10
CA SER A 20 40.12 -17.15 18.65
C SER A 20 40.47 -15.67 18.56
N SER A 21 41.47 -15.28 19.35
CA SER A 21 42.11 -13.98 19.37
C SER A 21 43.37 -14.05 18.51
N MET A 22 43.63 -13.03 17.67
CA MET A 22 44.92 -12.30 17.53
C MET A 22 44.92 -11.39 16.28
N ALA A 23 45.28 -10.12 16.51
CA ALA A 23 45.64 -9.10 15.52
C ALA A 23 47.17 -9.17 15.22
N PRO A 24 47.79 -8.16 14.57
CA PRO A 24 47.60 -7.62 13.22
C PRO A 24 48.86 -7.89 12.35
N HIS A 25 48.73 -7.88 11.02
CA HIS A 25 49.87 -7.89 10.11
C HIS A 25 49.63 -6.93 8.93
N LEU A 26 50.33 -5.80 9.02
CA LEU A 26 50.54 -4.83 7.95
C LEU A 26 51.51 -5.42 6.93
N SER A 27 51.07 -5.59 5.69
CA SER A 27 51.95 -5.53 4.52
C SER A 27 51.15 -5.35 3.23
N GLY A 28 51.68 -4.51 2.36
CA GLY A 28 51.25 -4.39 0.96
C GLY A 28 50.44 -3.15 0.63
N LEU A 29 51.04 -1.96 0.76
CA LEU A 29 50.61 -0.82 -0.05
C LEU A 29 50.79 -1.19 -1.54
N PRO A 30 49.75 -1.15 -2.40
CA PRO A 30 49.99 -1.11 -3.82
C PRO A 30 50.63 0.23 -4.15
N THR A 31 51.89 0.16 -4.60
CA THR A 31 52.63 1.26 -5.21
C THR A 31 51.72 2.03 -6.18
N VAL A 32 51.59 3.33 -5.95
CA VAL A 32 51.01 4.28 -6.91
C VAL A 32 51.86 4.24 -8.17
N VAL A 33 51.49 3.37 -9.10
CA VAL A 33 51.96 3.37 -10.48
C VAL A 33 50.70 3.42 -11.32
N GLN A 34 50.65 4.38 -12.26
CA GLN A 34 49.56 4.70 -13.18
C GLN A 34 48.65 5.87 -12.79
N SER A 35 49.25 7.01 -12.43
CA SER A 35 48.61 8.31 -12.66
C SER A 35 48.60 8.69 -14.15
N GLU A 36 49.51 8.18 -14.99
CA GLU A 36 49.56 8.59 -16.41
C GLU A 36 48.42 8.03 -17.28
N ALA A 37 47.97 6.79 -17.04
CA ALA A 37 46.88 6.19 -17.83
C ALA A 37 45.50 6.81 -17.53
N MET A 38 45.35 7.48 -16.39
CA MET A 38 44.14 8.20 -16.02
C MET A 38 44.02 9.55 -16.74
N TRP A 39 45.16 10.23 -16.98
CA TRP A 39 45.20 11.50 -17.70
C TRP A 39 44.94 11.33 -19.21
N THR A 40 45.31 10.19 -19.80
CA THR A 40 44.98 9.89 -21.21
C THR A 40 43.48 9.65 -21.39
N ARG A 41 42.82 8.98 -20.44
CA ARG A 41 41.36 8.74 -20.50
C ARG A 41 40.52 10.01 -20.34
N LEU A 42 40.99 10.99 -19.58
CA LEU A 42 40.30 12.28 -19.43
C LEU A 42 40.38 13.13 -20.71
N THR A 43 41.44 13.01 -21.49
CA THR A 43 41.57 13.75 -22.76
C THR A 43 40.75 13.13 -23.89
N ASP A 44 40.52 11.82 -23.88
CA ASP A 44 39.65 11.13 -24.85
C ASP A 44 38.14 11.45 -24.66
N VAL A 45 37.69 11.68 -23.42
CA VAL A 45 36.30 12.10 -23.12
C VAL A 45 36.05 13.54 -23.59
N VAL A 46 37.06 14.42 -23.51
CA VAL A 46 36.97 15.81 -24.02
C VAL A 46 37.01 15.86 -25.55
N ASN A 47 37.64 14.89 -26.21
CA ASN A 47 37.79 14.85 -27.67
C ASN A 47 36.66 14.11 -28.44
N GLY A 48 35.51 13.89 -27.82
CA GLY A 48 34.29 13.50 -28.55
C GLY A 48 34.37 12.14 -29.26
N LYS A 49 35.17 11.20 -28.75
CA LYS A 49 35.14 9.82 -29.25
C LYS A 49 33.91 9.12 -28.66
N LYS A 50 32.95 8.79 -29.52
CA LYS A 50 31.67 8.17 -29.16
C LYS A 50 31.91 6.82 -28.47
N ASP A 51 31.93 6.83 -27.15
CA ASP A 51 32.15 5.65 -26.33
C ASP A 51 30.82 4.93 -26.08
N SER A 52 30.70 3.70 -26.58
CA SER A 52 29.49 2.85 -26.47
C SER A 52 29.07 2.56 -25.03
N THR A 53 29.96 2.84 -24.07
CA THR A 53 29.73 2.74 -22.62
C THR A 53 28.74 3.79 -22.11
N VAL A 54 28.74 4.99 -22.69
CA VAL A 54 27.82 6.08 -22.28
C VAL A 54 26.43 5.85 -22.88
N ASP A 55 26.37 5.28 -24.08
CA ASP A 55 25.12 4.91 -24.75
C ASP A 55 24.41 3.73 -24.03
N SER A 56 25.16 2.77 -23.47
CA SER A 56 24.58 1.66 -22.69
C SER A 56 24.09 2.09 -21.31
N LEU A 57 24.79 3.02 -20.63
CA LEU A 57 24.33 3.63 -19.38
C LEU A 57 23.05 4.47 -19.60
N ARG A 58 22.98 5.26 -20.67
CA ARG A 58 21.76 5.99 -21.06
C ARG A 58 20.59 5.05 -21.34
N SER A 59 20.82 3.97 -22.09
CA SER A 59 19.78 2.97 -22.37
C SER A 59 19.26 2.27 -21.11
N SER A 60 20.11 2.07 -20.10
CA SER A 60 19.69 1.47 -18.82
C SER A 60 18.81 2.42 -18.00
N HIS A 61 19.10 3.73 -18.03
CA HIS A 61 18.31 4.74 -17.33
C HIS A 61 16.94 4.94 -17.99
N ASP A 62 16.88 4.99 -19.32
CA ASP A 62 15.63 5.10 -20.09
C ASP A 62 14.73 3.86 -19.92
N LYS A 63 15.33 2.67 -19.83
CA LYS A 63 14.56 1.45 -19.50
C LYS A 63 14.06 1.51 -18.07
N SER A 64 14.88 1.92 -17.10
CA SER A 64 14.48 2.04 -15.69
C SER A 64 13.33 3.02 -15.47
N SER A 65 13.30 4.14 -16.18
CA SER A 65 12.18 5.09 -16.11
C SER A 65 10.89 4.54 -16.72
N ALA A 66 10.98 3.68 -17.75
CA ALA A 66 9.80 3.08 -18.38
C ALA A 66 9.17 1.97 -17.51
N ILE A 67 9.99 1.14 -16.85
CA ILE A 67 9.50 0.19 -15.84
C ILE A 67 8.94 0.91 -14.61
N ASP A 68 9.56 2.01 -14.16
CA ASP A 68 9.06 2.82 -13.04
C ASP A 68 7.70 3.48 -13.36
N ALA A 69 7.55 4.05 -14.56
CA ALA A 69 6.28 4.62 -15.02
C ALA A 69 5.16 3.57 -15.09
N THR A 70 5.47 2.32 -15.43
CA THR A 70 4.50 1.22 -15.51
C THR A 70 4.05 0.72 -14.12
N LEU A 71 4.84 0.99 -13.08
CA LEU A 71 4.55 0.56 -11.70
C LEU A 71 3.84 1.63 -10.86
N ARG A 72 3.63 2.82 -11.41
CA ARG A 72 3.03 3.93 -10.66
C ARG A 72 1.54 3.66 -10.40
N ILE A 73 1.14 3.69 -9.13
CA ILE A 73 -0.27 3.63 -8.75
C ILE A 73 -0.98 4.86 -9.35
N PRO A 74 -2.04 4.69 -10.15
CA PRO A 74 -2.77 5.83 -10.69
C PRO A 74 -3.42 6.61 -9.56
N VAL A 75 -3.33 7.94 -9.63
CA VAL A 75 -4.08 8.83 -8.74
C VAL A 75 -5.49 8.95 -9.28
N VAL A 76 -6.49 8.55 -8.48
CA VAL A 76 -7.91 8.55 -8.88
C VAL A 76 -8.70 9.35 -7.85
N ALA A 77 -9.27 10.47 -8.26
CA ALA A 77 -10.03 11.34 -7.36
C ALA A 77 -11.09 10.55 -6.59
N MET A 78 -11.28 10.91 -5.31
CA MET A 78 -12.16 10.18 -4.39
C MET A 78 -13.59 10.06 -4.94
N GLU A 79 -14.10 11.14 -5.54
CA GLU A 79 -15.42 11.22 -6.16
C GLU A 79 -15.57 10.35 -7.41
N GLU A 80 -14.46 9.98 -8.06
CA GLU A 80 -14.42 9.06 -9.19
C GLU A 80 -14.29 7.61 -8.71
N ALA A 81 -13.42 7.37 -7.72
CA ALA A 81 -13.15 6.04 -7.18
C ALA A 81 -14.40 5.36 -6.61
N PHE A 82 -15.35 6.13 -6.06
CA PHE A 82 -16.59 5.58 -5.49
C PHE A 82 -17.79 5.58 -6.46
N ARG A 83 -17.57 5.64 -7.78
CA ARG A 83 -18.66 5.54 -8.77
C ARG A 83 -19.02 4.08 -9.10
N TYR A 84 -20.31 3.82 -9.29
CA TYR A 84 -20.79 2.49 -9.72
C TYR A 84 -20.65 2.29 -11.24
N GLU A 85 -20.44 3.37 -12.02
CA GLU A 85 -20.25 3.34 -13.47
C GLU A 85 -18.84 2.92 -13.89
N ILE A 86 -18.19 2.06 -13.09
CA ILE A 86 -16.89 1.46 -13.41
C ILE A 86 -17.09 0.09 -14.05
N THR A 87 -16.22 -0.28 -14.97
CA THR A 87 -16.29 -1.57 -15.70
C THR A 87 -15.04 -2.41 -15.45
N PRO A 88 -15.12 -3.75 -15.57
CA PRO A 88 -13.94 -4.60 -15.46
C PRO A 88 -12.82 -4.21 -16.43
N ALA A 89 -13.17 -3.86 -17.67
CA ALA A 89 -12.21 -3.39 -18.67
C ALA A 89 -11.56 -2.06 -18.26
N GLY A 90 -12.34 -1.12 -17.72
CA GLY A 90 -11.82 0.14 -17.18
C GLY A 90 -10.86 -0.06 -16.01
N ILE A 91 -11.13 -1.06 -15.16
CA ILE A 91 -10.23 -1.43 -14.06
C ILE A 91 -8.91 -2.00 -14.60
N LEU A 92 -9.00 -3.00 -15.47
CA LEU A 92 -7.84 -3.69 -16.01
C LEU A 92 -6.96 -2.78 -16.89
N GLY A 93 -7.54 -1.77 -17.53
CA GLY A 93 -6.80 -0.78 -18.32
C GLY A 93 -6.18 0.37 -17.52
N ARG A 94 -6.68 0.63 -16.30
CA ARG A 94 -6.23 1.77 -15.48
C ARG A 94 -5.19 1.39 -14.44
N TRP A 95 -5.40 0.27 -13.73
CA TRP A 95 -4.53 -0.11 -12.63
C TRP A 95 -3.49 -1.13 -13.08
N PRO A 96 -2.18 -0.88 -12.82
CA PRO A 96 -1.13 -1.80 -13.24
C PRO A 96 -1.14 -3.14 -12.49
N ARG A 97 -1.77 -3.18 -11.31
CA ARG A 97 -1.97 -4.40 -10.52
C ARG A 97 -3.42 -4.50 -10.08
N VAL A 98 -4.02 -5.64 -10.39
CA VAL A 98 -5.41 -5.95 -10.05
C VAL A 98 -5.47 -7.36 -9.46
N THR A 99 -6.04 -7.49 -8.26
CA THR A 99 -6.38 -8.80 -7.71
C THR A 99 -7.73 -9.24 -8.25
N THR A 100 -7.75 -10.37 -8.94
CA THR A 100 -8.92 -10.98 -9.55
C THR A 100 -9.29 -12.30 -8.86
N GLY A 101 -10.45 -12.88 -9.20
CA GLY A 101 -10.89 -14.18 -8.65
C GLY A 101 -11.55 -14.10 -7.28
N LEU A 102 -11.78 -12.89 -6.77
CA LEU A 102 -12.55 -12.67 -5.54
C LEU A 102 -14.02 -12.97 -5.79
N VAL A 103 -14.66 -13.72 -4.89
CA VAL A 103 -16.08 -14.07 -4.98
C VAL A 103 -16.77 -13.84 -3.63
N LYS A 104 -17.93 -13.19 -3.66
CA LYS A 104 -18.77 -12.94 -2.48
C LYS A 104 -20.25 -13.00 -2.88
N GLN A 105 -21.00 -13.98 -2.39
CA GLN A 105 -22.45 -14.07 -2.61
C GLN A 105 -22.87 -13.86 -4.08
N SER A 106 -22.25 -14.60 -5.02
CA SER A 106 -22.38 -14.48 -6.49
C SER A 106 -21.73 -13.26 -7.16
N LEU A 107 -21.16 -12.31 -6.41
CA LEU A 107 -20.44 -11.18 -6.97
C LEU A 107 -19.00 -11.55 -7.33
N ARG A 108 -18.51 -11.03 -8.45
CA ARG A 108 -17.10 -11.12 -8.86
C ARG A 108 -16.37 -9.83 -8.47
N GLY A 109 -15.27 -9.95 -7.75
CA GLY A 109 -14.51 -8.81 -7.24
C GLY A 109 -13.22 -8.52 -8.03
N TYR A 110 -12.94 -7.23 -8.20
CA TYR A 110 -11.65 -6.70 -8.67
C TYR A 110 -11.12 -5.74 -7.61
N ARG A 111 -9.98 -6.07 -7.00
CA ARG A 111 -9.35 -5.23 -5.98
C ARG A 111 -8.10 -4.55 -6.53
N VAL A 112 -7.96 -3.26 -6.25
CA VAL A 112 -6.88 -2.41 -6.73
C VAL A 112 -6.38 -1.48 -5.61
N PRO A 113 -5.12 -1.01 -5.67
CA PRO A 113 -4.67 0.08 -4.80
C PRO A 113 -5.40 1.38 -5.15
N LEU A 114 -5.71 2.18 -4.13
CA LEU A 114 -6.29 3.51 -4.29
C LEU A 114 -5.39 4.54 -3.61
N VAL A 115 -5.07 5.59 -4.36
CA VAL A 115 -4.52 6.85 -3.85
C VAL A 115 -5.34 7.96 -4.49
N SER A 116 -6.05 8.78 -3.71
CA SER A 116 -6.94 9.80 -4.28
C SER A 116 -6.29 11.14 -4.58
N GLY A 117 -5.09 11.36 -4.04
CA GLY A 117 -4.32 12.59 -4.24
C GLY A 117 -3.15 12.69 -3.26
N THR A 118 -2.84 13.92 -2.86
CA THR A 118 -1.68 14.25 -2.00
C THR A 118 -2.04 15.18 -0.84
N ARG A 119 -3.33 15.54 -0.71
CA ARG A 119 -3.84 16.38 0.37
C ARG A 119 -4.11 15.55 1.61
N ILE A 120 -4.14 16.21 2.77
CA ILE A 120 -4.36 15.53 4.06
C ILE A 120 -5.70 14.78 4.14
N ASP A 121 -6.68 15.25 3.35
CA ASP A 121 -8.03 14.70 3.22
C ASP A 121 -8.17 13.70 2.07
N ASP A 122 -7.07 13.31 1.41
CA ASP A 122 -7.04 12.26 0.40
C ASP A 122 -6.87 10.86 1.03
N LEU A 123 -7.43 9.86 0.35
CA LEU A 123 -7.44 8.48 0.77
C LEU A 123 -6.24 7.71 0.22
N SER A 124 -5.72 6.79 1.03
CA SER A 124 -4.78 5.75 0.60
C SER A 124 -5.23 4.38 1.09
N GLY A 125 -5.13 3.34 0.26
CA GLY A 125 -5.52 1.99 0.67
C GLY A 125 -5.86 1.07 -0.50
N SER A 126 -6.88 0.23 -0.30
CA SER A 126 -7.36 -0.69 -1.32
C SER A 126 -8.88 -0.56 -1.50
N ILE A 127 -9.31 -0.57 -2.76
CA ILE A 127 -10.72 -0.56 -3.13
C ILE A 127 -11.05 -1.83 -3.90
N THR A 128 -12.20 -2.43 -3.61
CA THR A 128 -12.72 -3.62 -4.27
C THR A 128 -14.05 -3.29 -4.92
N TYR A 129 -14.12 -3.46 -6.24
CA TYR A 129 -15.35 -3.32 -7.02
C TYR A 129 -15.97 -4.69 -7.23
N TRP A 130 -17.21 -4.85 -6.80
CA TRP A 130 -17.97 -6.09 -6.91
C TRP A 130 -19.02 -5.97 -8.01
N PHE A 131 -19.01 -6.94 -8.92
CA PHE A 131 -19.85 -6.99 -10.10
C PHE A 131 -20.87 -8.12 -9.98
N ASN A 132 -22.12 -7.83 -10.31
CA ASN A 132 -23.18 -8.82 -10.41
C ASN A 132 -23.04 -9.65 -11.71
N SER A 133 -23.95 -10.61 -11.91
CA SER A 133 -23.98 -11.47 -13.10
C SER A 133 -24.20 -10.70 -14.42
N GLN A 134 -24.77 -9.50 -14.37
CA GLN A 134 -24.96 -8.61 -15.53
C GLN A 134 -23.70 -7.78 -15.84
N GLY A 135 -22.62 -7.93 -15.07
CA GLY A 135 -21.39 -7.16 -15.25
C GLY A 135 -21.48 -5.71 -14.77
N ARG A 136 -22.52 -5.35 -14.00
CA ARG A 136 -22.66 -4.03 -13.38
C ARG A 136 -22.03 -4.02 -11.99
N CYS A 137 -21.33 -2.93 -11.64
CA CYS A 137 -20.85 -2.76 -10.27
C CYS A 137 -22.06 -2.56 -9.35
N SER A 138 -22.22 -3.45 -8.37
CA SER A 138 -23.33 -3.42 -7.41
C SER A 138 -22.86 -3.15 -5.99
N LYS A 139 -21.55 -3.26 -5.72
CA LYS A 139 -20.98 -3.00 -4.40
C LYS A 139 -19.53 -2.53 -4.51
N ILE A 140 -19.15 -1.61 -3.63
CA ILE A 140 -17.79 -1.09 -3.50
C ILE A 140 -17.37 -1.27 -2.05
N GLU A 141 -16.20 -1.83 -1.82
CA GLU A 141 -15.60 -1.94 -0.49
C GLU A 141 -14.25 -1.22 -0.48
N PHE A 142 -13.97 -0.43 0.55
CA PHE A 142 -12.69 0.25 0.72
C PHE A 142 -12.15 0.01 2.12
N ILE A 143 -10.85 -0.28 2.17
CA ILE A 143 -10.08 -0.37 3.41
C ILE A 143 -8.85 0.49 3.21
N GLY A 144 -8.65 1.48 4.08
CA GLY A 144 -7.56 2.42 3.93
C GLY A 144 -7.49 3.44 5.04
N ARG A 145 -6.84 4.56 4.74
CA ARG A 145 -6.48 5.60 5.72
C ARG A 145 -6.58 6.99 5.12
N THR A 146 -6.73 7.98 6.01
CA THR A 146 -6.67 9.42 5.71
C THR A 146 -6.10 10.20 6.90
N GLY A 147 -5.58 11.39 6.65
CA GLY A 147 -5.21 12.35 7.69
C GLY A 147 -6.41 13.16 8.20
N ASP A 148 -7.40 13.37 7.35
CA ASP A 148 -8.63 14.10 7.65
C ASP A 148 -9.82 13.45 6.94
N ALA A 149 -10.82 13.00 7.72
CA ALA A 149 -11.95 12.27 7.19
C ALA A 149 -13.12 13.15 6.71
N ARG A 150 -13.08 14.48 6.92
CA ARG A 150 -14.22 15.37 6.66
C ARG A 150 -14.72 15.29 5.21
N ARG A 151 -13.81 15.36 4.24
CA ARG A 151 -14.17 15.28 2.81
C ARG A 151 -14.77 13.93 2.43
N LEU A 152 -14.32 12.83 3.05
CA LEU A 152 -14.94 11.52 2.87
C LEU A 152 -16.35 11.52 3.45
N VAL A 153 -16.54 12.02 4.67
CA VAL A 153 -17.86 12.11 5.32
C VAL A 153 -18.83 12.93 4.46
N GLU A 154 -18.42 14.10 3.99
CA GLU A 154 -19.22 14.95 3.09
C GLU A 154 -19.64 14.18 1.82
N LEU A 155 -18.74 13.38 1.23
CA LEU A 155 -19.08 12.54 0.08
C LEU A 155 -20.09 11.44 0.44
N LEU A 156 -19.92 10.78 1.59
CA LEU A 156 -20.78 9.71 2.06
C LEU A 156 -22.21 10.20 2.35
N GLU A 157 -22.34 11.35 3.00
CA GLU A 157 -23.62 11.98 3.29
C GLU A 157 -24.28 12.51 2.01
N SER A 158 -23.57 13.32 1.23
CA SER A 158 -24.15 14.00 0.07
C SER A 158 -24.51 13.08 -1.09
N ARG A 159 -23.70 12.05 -1.37
CA ARG A 159 -23.91 11.18 -2.53
C ARG A 159 -24.65 9.90 -2.19
N PHE A 160 -24.35 9.32 -1.04
CA PHE A 160 -24.86 8.00 -0.67
C PHE A 160 -25.92 8.06 0.42
N GLY A 161 -26.19 9.24 0.99
CA GLY A 161 -27.22 9.42 2.02
C GLY A 161 -26.92 8.65 3.30
N LEU A 162 -25.64 8.37 3.59
CA LEU A 162 -25.29 7.80 4.89
C LEU A 162 -25.51 8.85 5.96
N GLU A 163 -26.02 8.43 7.11
CA GLU A 163 -26.18 9.28 8.28
C GLU A 163 -25.29 8.77 9.42
N GLN A 164 -24.82 9.68 10.27
CA GLN A 164 -24.06 9.29 11.44
C GLN A 164 -24.96 8.57 12.46
N VAL A 165 -24.51 7.42 12.94
CA VAL A 165 -25.19 6.61 13.97
C VAL A 165 -24.29 6.52 15.18
N THR A 166 -24.87 6.47 16.38
CA THR A 166 -24.13 6.21 17.62
C THR A 166 -23.41 4.86 17.53
N PRO A 167 -22.07 4.83 17.54
CA PRO A 167 -21.34 3.58 17.50
C PRO A 167 -21.38 2.87 18.86
N ILE A 168 -21.28 1.54 18.82
CA ILE A 168 -21.13 0.72 20.03
C ILE A 168 -19.74 0.94 20.65
N GLU A 169 -18.72 1.08 19.80
CA GLU A 169 -17.33 1.26 20.20
C GLU A 169 -17.01 2.75 20.43
N PRO A 170 -16.63 3.15 21.66
CA PRO A 170 -16.26 4.54 21.95
C PRO A 170 -15.10 5.03 21.08
N GLY A 171 -15.14 6.30 20.69
CA GLY A 171 -14.06 6.93 19.89
C GLY A 171 -14.05 6.53 18.42
N THR A 172 -15.02 5.74 17.95
CA THR A 172 -15.23 5.48 16.53
C THR A 172 -16.34 6.37 15.97
N TYR A 173 -16.38 6.52 14.65
CA TYR A 173 -17.48 7.16 13.94
C TYR A 173 -18.09 6.14 12.99
N LEU A 174 -19.40 5.94 13.12
CA LEU A 174 -20.16 5.01 12.28
C LEU A 174 -21.17 5.80 11.47
N TYR A 175 -21.15 5.60 10.16
CA TYR A 175 -22.10 6.15 9.22
C TYR A 175 -22.83 5.01 8.53
N GLN A 176 -24.16 5.08 8.41
CA GLN A 176 -24.95 4.01 7.82
C GLN A 176 -26.09 4.55 6.98
N LEU A 177 -26.40 3.82 5.91
CA LEU A 177 -27.67 3.86 5.22
C LEU A 177 -28.35 2.52 5.47
N THR A 178 -29.52 2.54 6.11
CA THR A 178 -30.30 1.33 6.39
C THR A 178 -31.47 1.19 5.42
N TRP A 179 -31.74 -0.03 5.01
CA TRP A 179 -32.92 -0.39 4.22
C TRP A 179 -33.58 -1.63 4.85
N SER A 180 -34.89 -1.57 5.09
CA SER A 180 -35.64 -2.66 5.74
C SER A 180 -34.97 -3.17 7.04
N ASN A 181 -34.47 -2.25 7.87
CA ASN A 181 -33.79 -2.54 9.14
C ASN A 181 -32.46 -3.31 9.02
N GLN A 182 -31.84 -3.31 7.84
CA GLN A 182 -30.49 -3.83 7.60
C GLN A 182 -29.57 -2.74 7.04
N ALA A 183 -28.31 -2.71 7.48
CA ALA A 183 -27.33 -1.77 6.93
C ALA A 183 -27.01 -2.14 5.47
N LEU A 184 -27.49 -1.32 4.53
CA LEU A 184 -27.24 -1.47 3.10
C LEU A 184 -25.82 -0.98 2.76
N SER A 185 -25.47 0.18 3.29
CA SER A 185 -24.17 0.82 3.15
C SER A 185 -23.70 1.32 4.50
N TRP A 186 -22.40 1.27 4.76
CA TRP A 186 -21.82 1.71 6.02
C TRP A 186 -20.37 2.13 5.88
N ALA A 187 -19.93 3.03 6.75
CA ALA A 187 -18.55 3.43 6.92
C ALA A 187 -18.19 3.46 8.41
N LEU A 188 -17.11 2.79 8.78
CA LEU A 188 -16.51 2.85 10.11
C LEU A 188 -15.19 3.59 10.00
N ILE A 189 -15.05 4.66 10.78
CA ILE A 189 -13.85 5.49 10.85
C ILE A 189 -13.32 5.41 12.27
N ARG A 190 -12.06 4.99 12.41
CA ARG A 190 -11.38 4.89 13.70
C ARG A 190 -10.16 5.80 13.72
N PRO A 191 -9.93 6.58 14.78
CA PRO A 191 -8.66 7.26 14.95
C PRO A 191 -7.53 6.23 15.11
N SER A 192 -6.35 6.57 14.61
CA SER A 192 -5.12 5.82 14.87
C SER A 192 -4.79 5.89 16.37
N GLU A 193 -4.39 4.76 16.97
CA GLU A 193 -3.99 4.69 18.38
C GLU A 193 -2.80 5.61 18.70
N ILE A 194 -1.92 5.80 17.71
CA ILE A 194 -0.73 6.64 17.81
C ILE A 194 -0.75 7.61 16.62
N ILE A 195 -0.78 8.91 16.92
CA ILE A 195 -0.64 9.96 15.91
C ILE A 195 0.83 10.37 15.87
N ARG A 196 1.45 10.23 14.70
CA ARG A 196 2.82 10.68 14.46
C ARG A 196 2.81 11.90 13.55
N GLU A 197 3.62 12.90 13.88
CA GLU A 197 3.82 14.06 12.99
C GLU A 197 4.39 13.62 11.63
N SER A 198 5.25 12.60 11.62
CA SER A 198 5.86 12.04 10.42
C SER A 198 4.88 11.29 9.49
N GLU A 199 3.67 10.98 9.96
CA GLU A 199 2.67 10.20 9.21
C GLU A 199 1.33 10.96 9.16
N PRO A 200 1.29 12.13 8.51
CA PRO A 200 0.11 12.99 8.57
C PRO A 200 -1.12 12.37 7.89
N PHE A 201 -0.94 11.47 6.91
CA PHE A 201 -2.02 10.75 6.21
C PHE A 201 -2.53 9.52 6.98
N ASP A 202 -1.95 9.22 8.15
CA ASP A 202 -2.24 8.05 8.96
C ASP A 202 -2.87 8.46 10.31
N ARG A 203 -4.00 9.17 10.25
CA ARG A 203 -4.73 9.59 11.47
C ARG A 203 -6.03 8.86 11.66
N PHE A 204 -6.64 8.40 10.58
CA PHE A 204 -7.89 7.67 10.60
C PHE A 204 -7.78 6.41 9.74
N ALA A 205 -8.11 5.27 10.31
CA ALA A 205 -8.39 4.05 9.58
C ALA A 205 -9.86 4.02 9.16
N ILE A 206 -10.11 3.57 7.93
CA ILE A 206 -11.43 3.55 7.31
C ILE A 206 -11.74 2.13 6.83
N GLU A 207 -12.92 1.66 7.18
CA GLU A 207 -13.58 0.52 6.55
C GLU A 207 -14.91 0.98 5.98
N LEU A 208 -15.13 0.72 4.71
CA LEU A 208 -16.29 1.24 3.97
C LEU A 208 -16.87 0.14 3.10
N SER A 209 -18.19 0.03 3.08
CA SER A 209 -18.96 -0.85 2.21
C SER A 209 -20.17 -0.10 1.69
N LEU A 210 -20.21 0.14 0.39
CA LEU A 210 -21.29 0.83 -0.31
C LEU A 210 -22.01 -0.15 -1.24
N SER A 211 -23.31 -0.34 -1.06
CA SER A 211 -24.12 -1.18 -1.95
C SER A 211 -25.04 -0.31 -2.80
N ALA A 212 -25.07 -0.57 -4.11
CA ALA A 212 -26.02 0.08 -4.99
C ALA A 212 -27.42 -0.47 -4.68
N LEU A 213 -28.42 0.42 -4.63
CA LEU A 213 -29.81 0.00 -4.63
C LEU A 213 -30.09 -0.69 -5.98
N SER A 214 -30.17 -2.02 -5.96
CA SER A 214 -30.61 -2.77 -7.14
C SER A 214 -32.11 -2.56 -7.28
N VAL A 215 -32.52 -1.57 -8.08
CA VAL A 215 -33.88 -1.55 -8.61
C VAL A 215 -33.97 -2.75 -9.54
N ASN A 216 -34.73 -3.76 -9.10
CA ASN A 216 -35.03 -4.96 -9.84
C ASN A 216 -36.02 -4.65 -10.97
#